data_AF-A0A4Q8QF92-F1
#
_entry.id   AF-A0A4Q8QF92-F1
#
_cell.length_a   1.000
_cell.length_b   1.000
_cell.length_c   1.000
_cell.angle_alpha   90.00
_cell.angle_beta   90.00
_cell.angle_gamma   90.00
#
_symmetry.space_group_name_H-M   'P 1'
#
loop_
_entity.id
_entity.type
_entity.pdbx_description
1 polymer ?
#
loop_
_entity_poly.entity_id
_entity_poly.type
_entity_poly.pdbx_seq_one_letter_code
_entity_poly.pdbx_strand_id
1 'polypeptide(L)'
;MKKIVLIAALLILGNPLLGQTKKMTAFKPVQHGFKFDNSFKNIFIDAIDWRTGGLCGGMSYSALDYYYARTISTPKTSIRPTEGSPLQKYLYDRQVTSITSNLDKWAEIGFNPGGARNGEFFNWGVENKKGSRINELLSFIDRGRPVPLGLQSVGEKDSDPGNHQVLAIGYDFGTVQDLANGAYKRKMKIYTYDPNYPNDINTLVPNFKEQVFYYLEKPYMRWRTYFVDKNYRAKTPIRMSLRDYPKDGKIHELVFEFGVGKDDLRGGNDNLNLTIMFHNSQPQRVYNVNKGSKWIDNYAQFITIPLRRPAALNTIKSVQLNTVSGNDNFNLNRLRIHAKGYNLNRKIYERMGAPLKRFTGKDKSFLAIIKNTSPNTVSTSGTRTSSTAGSGRTTPVRQPIDKLRFWIRTGDDDLRGGDDNLNIVVHYRDGRTQMVKNVNKGTRWKDHSTNSLDIKLNRSIYSTSEIAKVVLQTTFEGGMGGDNWNLNYLHIEAYKGNTKERDLYKQGSDDTRLYRFTDKSNAFVAR
;
A
#
# COMPACT_ATOMS: atom_id res chain seq x y z
N MET A 1 57.62 -67.88 16.62
CA MET A 1 56.27 -68.10 16.05
C MET A 1 55.23 -67.41 16.94
N LYS A 2 54.44 -66.52 16.32
CA LYS A 2 53.14 -65.92 16.74
C LYS A 2 52.99 -65.37 18.17
N LYS A 3 53.11 -64.05 18.27
CA LYS A 3 52.54 -63.21 19.35
C LYS A 3 51.01 -63.18 19.19
N ILE A 4 50.30 -63.51 20.26
CA ILE A 4 48.84 -63.34 20.39
C ILE A 4 48.59 -61.89 20.82
N VAL A 5 47.94 -61.12 19.95
CA VAL A 5 47.40 -59.79 20.29
C VAL A 5 45.92 -59.98 20.57
N LEU A 6 45.51 -59.75 21.81
CA LEU A 6 44.12 -59.70 22.23
C LEU A 6 43.56 -58.33 21.84
N ILE A 7 42.65 -58.28 20.86
CA ILE A 7 41.90 -57.08 20.53
C ILE A 7 40.61 -57.10 21.35
N ALA A 8 40.52 -56.21 22.34
CA ALA A 8 39.28 -55.91 23.03
C ALA A 8 38.37 -55.11 22.09
N ALA A 9 37.26 -55.70 21.65
CA ALA A 9 36.21 -54.99 20.95
C ALA A 9 35.42 -54.14 21.98
N LEU A 10 35.67 -52.84 22.00
CA LEU A 10 34.84 -51.89 22.72
C LEU A 10 33.51 -51.74 21.95
N LEU A 11 32.46 -52.44 22.41
CA LEU A 11 31.09 -52.19 21.99
C LEU A 11 30.66 -50.84 22.58
N ILE A 12 30.82 -49.77 21.80
CA ILE A 12 30.13 -48.51 22.06
C ILE A 12 28.66 -48.76 21.72
N LEU A 13 27.87 -49.12 22.74
CA LEU A 13 26.41 -48.98 22.70
C LEU A 13 26.10 -47.49 22.61
N GLY A 14 26.12 -46.95 21.39
CA GLY A 14 25.53 -45.66 21.11
C GLY A 14 24.04 -45.76 21.40
N ASN A 15 23.60 -45.09 22.46
CA ASN A 15 22.17 -44.81 22.65
C ASN A 15 21.62 -44.29 21.32
N PRO A 16 20.55 -44.88 20.75
CA PRO A 16 19.87 -44.22 19.66
C PRO A 16 19.34 -42.91 20.25
N LEU A 17 19.96 -41.79 19.87
CA LEU A 17 19.30 -40.49 19.92
C LEU A 17 17.98 -40.73 19.21
N LEU A 18 16.89 -40.87 19.97
CA LEU A 18 15.54 -41.02 19.45
C LEU A 18 15.35 -39.84 18.51
N GLY A 19 15.45 -40.09 17.20
CA GLY A 19 15.59 -39.05 16.20
C GLY A 19 14.44 -38.07 16.34
N GLN A 20 14.74 -36.86 16.80
CA GLN A 20 13.74 -35.81 16.88
C GLN A 20 13.28 -35.50 15.46
N THR A 21 11.97 -35.38 15.29
CA THR A 21 11.37 -34.99 14.03
C THR A 21 11.49 -33.48 13.80
N LYS A 22 11.82 -32.71 14.84
CA LYS A 22 11.92 -31.25 14.75
C LYS A 22 12.82 -30.81 13.60
N LYS A 23 12.27 -29.95 12.75
CA LYS A 23 12.99 -29.38 11.61
C LYS A 23 12.59 -27.95 11.32
N MET A 24 13.59 -27.12 11.02
CA MET A 24 13.43 -25.74 10.60
C MET A 24 14.06 -25.55 9.23
N THR A 25 13.43 -24.71 8.41
CA THR A 25 14.04 -24.18 7.18
C THR A 25 15.02 -23.05 7.51
N ALA A 26 15.80 -22.59 6.54
CA ALA A 26 16.65 -21.42 6.73
C ALA A 26 15.88 -20.08 6.73
N PHE A 27 14.55 -20.09 6.55
CA PHE A 27 13.75 -18.87 6.58
C PHE A 27 13.67 -18.31 8.01
N LYS A 28 14.15 -17.08 8.23
CA LYS A 28 14.05 -16.37 9.51
C LYS A 28 13.12 -15.16 9.36
N PRO A 29 11.98 -15.06 10.08
CA PRO A 29 11.06 -13.91 10.00
C PRO A 29 11.76 -12.55 10.16
N VAL A 30 12.68 -12.43 11.11
CA VAL A 30 13.46 -11.22 11.37
C VAL A 30 14.33 -10.80 10.17
N GLN A 31 14.77 -11.74 9.33
CA GLN A 31 15.64 -11.44 8.19
C GLN A 31 14.87 -11.38 6.87
N HIS A 32 13.95 -12.33 6.65
CA HIS A 32 13.32 -12.57 5.35
C HIS A 32 11.85 -12.14 5.31
N GLY A 33 11.19 -11.93 6.45
CA GLY A 33 9.83 -11.40 6.51
C GLY A 33 9.77 -9.88 6.29
N PHE A 34 8.59 -9.38 5.92
CA PHE A 34 8.32 -7.94 5.91
C PHE A 34 8.38 -7.37 7.33
N LYS A 35 8.62 -6.05 7.46
CA LYS A 35 8.73 -5.37 8.76
C LYS A 35 7.49 -4.56 9.13
N PHE A 36 6.52 -4.46 8.22
CA PHE A 36 5.19 -3.92 8.47
C PHE A 36 4.19 -5.07 8.57
N ASP A 37 3.14 -4.86 9.36
CA ASP A 37 2.07 -5.83 9.55
C ASP A 37 1.07 -5.80 8.38
N ASN A 38 0.34 -6.90 8.24
CA ASN A 38 -0.75 -7.02 7.28
C ASN A 38 -2.02 -6.29 7.77
N SER A 39 -1.93 -4.98 7.90
CA SER A 39 -3.03 -4.09 8.29
C SER A 39 -3.78 -3.49 7.09
N PHE A 40 -3.74 -4.16 5.93
CA PHE A 40 -4.45 -3.70 4.72
C PHE A 40 -5.95 -3.93 4.84
N LYS A 41 -6.76 -3.01 4.29
CA LYS A 41 -8.17 -3.24 3.96
C LYS A 41 -8.29 -3.12 2.44
N ASN A 42 -8.69 -4.19 1.75
CA ASN A 42 -8.91 -4.17 0.30
C ASN A 42 -10.33 -4.64 -0.04
N ILE A 43 -10.88 -4.11 -1.14
CA ILE A 43 -12.05 -4.67 -1.83
C ILE A 43 -11.47 -5.66 -2.85
N PHE A 44 -11.75 -6.95 -2.71
CA PHE A 44 -11.00 -7.98 -3.41
C PHE A 44 -11.48 -8.19 -4.86
N ILE A 45 -12.80 -8.14 -5.10
CA ILE A 45 -13.42 -8.33 -6.43
C ILE A 45 -14.80 -7.64 -6.43
N ASP A 46 -15.01 -6.61 -7.26
CA ASP A 46 -16.31 -5.88 -7.38
C ASP A 46 -17.48 -6.81 -7.82
N ALA A 47 -17.18 -7.92 -8.50
CA ALA A 47 -18.19 -8.84 -9.04
C ALA A 47 -18.77 -9.86 -8.04
N ILE A 48 -18.22 -9.99 -6.82
CA ILE A 48 -18.66 -11.01 -5.83
C ILE A 48 -18.61 -10.55 -4.36
N ASP A 49 -18.30 -9.27 -4.08
CA ASP A 49 -18.18 -8.66 -2.72
C ASP A 49 -17.46 -9.53 -1.67
N TRP A 50 -16.45 -10.30 -2.09
CA TRP A 50 -15.65 -11.07 -1.16
C TRP A 50 -14.58 -10.16 -0.55
N ARG A 51 -14.75 -9.75 0.70
CA ARG A 51 -13.75 -8.92 1.41
C ARG A 51 -12.75 -9.82 2.12
N THR A 52 -11.48 -9.73 1.73
CA THR A 52 -10.39 -10.36 2.51
C THR A 52 -9.84 -9.34 3.52
N GLY A 53 -9.61 -9.81 4.74
CA GLY A 53 -8.93 -9.03 5.79
C GLY A 53 -7.42 -8.90 5.49
N GLY A 54 -7.08 -8.10 4.47
CA GLY A 54 -5.71 -7.74 4.13
C GLY A 54 -5.10 -8.49 2.93
N LEU A 55 -3.76 -8.58 2.91
CA LEU A 55 -2.90 -9.15 1.87
C LEU A 55 -2.02 -10.30 2.42
N CYS A 56 -2.52 -11.11 3.35
CA CYS A 56 -1.71 -12.14 4.02
C CYS A 56 -1.08 -13.18 3.06
N GLY A 57 -1.84 -13.67 2.08
CA GLY A 57 -1.35 -14.56 1.02
C GLY A 57 -0.33 -13.89 0.12
N GLY A 58 -0.60 -12.65 -0.27
CA GLY A 58 0.31 -11.84 -1.08
C GLY A 58 1.62 -11.54 -0.39
N MET A 59 1.58 -11.22 0.91
CA MET A 59 2.76 -11.02 1.74
C MET A 59 3.53 -12.32 1.99
N SER A 60 2.85 -13.45 2.18
CA SER A 60 3.50 -14.77 2.35
C SER A 60 4.19 -15.22 1.07
N TYR A 61 3.51 -15.13 -0.08
CA TYR A 61 4.08 -15.41 -1.40
C TYR A 61 5.27 -14.48 -1.71
N SER A 62 5.11 -13.18 -1.45
CA SER A 62 6.16 -12.21 -1.71
C SER A 62 7.38 -12.43 -0.80
N ALA A 63 7.19 -12.75 0.49
CA ALA A 63 8.30 -13.06 1.38
C ALA A 63 9.11 -14.27 0.89
N LEU A 64 8.45 -15.29 0.31
CA LEU A 64 9.13 -16.38 -0.37
C LEU A 64 9.86 -15.94 -1.64
N ASP A 65 9.28 -15.06 -2.45
CA ASP A 65 9.91 -14.53 -3.66
C ASP A 65 11.25 -13.84 -3.32
N TYR A 66 11.28 -12.99 -2.29
CA TYR A 66 12.52 -12.38 -1.80
C TYR A 66 13.50 -13.41 -1.22
N TYR A 67 13.00 -14.38 -0.44
CA TYR A 67 13.84 -15.44 0.13
C TYR A 67 14.54 -16.28 -0.96
N TYR A 68 13.84 -16.64 -2.03
CA TYR A 68 14.40 -17.42 -3.13
C TYR A 68 15.25 -16.59 -4.09
N ALA A 69 14.98 -15.29 -4.24
CA ALA A 69 15.79 -14.41 -5.09
C ALA A 69 17.23 -14.27 -4.59
N ARG A 70 17.48 -14.36 -3.27
CA ARG A 70 18.77 -14.25 -2.54
C ARG A 70 19.55 -12.93 -2.71
N THR A 71 19.46 -12.28 -3.87
CA THR A 71 20.16 -11.03 -4.23
C THR A 71 19.34 -9.79 -3.97
N ILE A 72 18.02 -9.94 -3.78
CA ILE A 72 17.07 -8.87 -3.49
C ILE A 72 16.51 -9.13 -2.09
N SER A 73 16.81 -8.25 -1.14
CA SER A 73 16.27 -8.35 0.22
C SER A 73 14.85 -7.79 0.29
N THR A 74 14.03 -8.31 1.21
CA THR A 74 12.75 -7.69 1.55
C THR A 74 12.93 -6.22 1.96
N PRO A 75 11.92 -5.37 1.72
CA PRO A 75 11.92 -3.99 2.19
C PRO A 75 12.13 -3.94 3.71
N LYS A 76 13.17 -3.23 4.15
CA LYS A 76 13.52 -3.08 5.57
C LYS A 76 12.67 -2.04 6.32
N THR A 77 11.64 -1.51 5.67
CA THR A 77 10.75 -0.49 6.24
C THR A 77 9.66 -1.14 7.07
N SER A 78 9.41 -0.63 8.28
CA SER A 78 8.25 -0.99 9.10
C SER A 78 6.98 -0.24 8.71
N ILE A 79 7.07 0.64 7.71
CA ILE A 79 5.94 1.40 7.17
C ILE A 79 5.31 0.60 6.03
N ARG A 80 4.00 0.39 6.10
CA ARG A 80 3.18 -0.22 5.05
C ARG A 80 3.33 0.57 3.74
N PRO A 81 3.38 -0.10 2.57
CA PRO A 81 3.41 0.60 1.29
C PRO A 81 2.14 1.41 1.05
N THR A 82 2.31 2.55 0.38
CA THR A 82 1.20 3.41 -0.06
C THR A 82 0.28 2.68 -1.02
N GLU A 83 -1.02 2.95 -0.91
CA GLU A 83 -2.07 2.50 -1.82
C GLU A 83 -1.67 2.79 -3.28
N GLY A 84 -1.68 1.76 -4.15
CA GLY A 84 -1.32 1.88 -5.56
C GLY A 84 0.17 2.09 -5.87
N SER A 85 1.04 2.08 -4.85
CA SER A 85 2.50 2.02 -5.05
C SER A 85 2.91 0.70 -5.73
N PRO A 86 4.09 0.64 -6.41
CA PRO A 86 4.57 -0.61 -7.01
C PRO A 86 4.62 -1.79 -6.02
N LEU A 87 5.03 -1.56 -4.77
CA LEU A 87 5.07 -2.62 -3.77
C LEU A 87 3.66 -3.07 -3.36
N GLN A 88 2.74 -2.15 -3.09
CA GLN A 88 1.37 -2.55 -2.73
C GLN A 88 0.68 -3.30 -3.88
N LYS A 89 0.87 -2.84 -5.13
CA LYS A 89 0.35 -3.55 -6.32
C LYS A 89 0.95 -4.94 -6.44
N TYR A 90 2.26 -5.08 -6.26
CA TYR A 90 2.93 -6.39 -6.29
C TYR A 90 2.39 -7.34 -5.20
N LEU A 91 2.21 -6.84 -3.97
CA LEU A 91 1.59 -7.63 -2.89
C LEU A 91 0.15 -8.04 -3.23
N TYR A 92 -0.63 -7.12 -3.80
CA TYR A 92 -2.00 -7.38 -4.24
C TYR A 92 -2.05 -8.45 -5.34
N ASP A 93 -1.23 -8.33 -6.38
CA ASP A 93 -1.17 -9.32 -7.47
C ASP A 93 -0.79 -10.72 -6.94
N ARG A 94 0.13 -10.77 -5.97
CA ARG A 94 0.49 -12.03 -5.30
C ARG A 94 -0.63 -12.55 -4.42
N GLN A 95 -1.42 -11.68 -3.78
CA GLN A 95 -2.61 -12.08 -3.03
C GLN A 95 -3.63 -12.74 -3.95
N VAL A 96 -3.96 -12.09 -5.07
CA VAL A 96 -4.85 -12.61 -6.10
C VAL A 96 -4.35 -13.98 -6.57
N THR A 97 -3.08 -14.08 -6.95
CA THR A 97 -2.47 -15.35 -7.38
C THR A 97 -2.60 -16.44 -6.31
N SER A 98 -2.32 -16.13 -5.04
CA SER A 98 -2.36 -17.11 -3.95
C SER A 98 -3.77 -17.65 -3.68
N ILE A 99 -4.80 -16.83 -3.90
CA ILE A 99 -6.20 -17.23 -3.76
C ILE A 99 -6.65 -17.99 -5.00
N THR A 100 -6.46 -17.43 -6.20
CA THR A 100 -6.95 -18.03 -7.45
C THR A 100 -6.31 -19.39 -7.72
N SER A 101 -5.03 -19.55 -7.40
CA SER A 101 -4.33 -20.83 -7.54
C SER A 101 -4.72 -21.90 -6.52
N ASN A 102 -5.53 -21.59 -5.50
CA ASN A 102 -5.99 -22.53 -4.49
C ASN A 102 -7.52 -22.49 -4.31
N LEU A 103 -8.28 -22.03 -5.32
CA LEU A 103 -9.75 -21.93 -5.24
C LEU A 103 -10.42 -23.27 -4.93
N ASP A 104 -9.91 -24.36 -5.51
CA ASP A 104 -10.34 -25.73 -5.25
C ASP A 104 -10.28 -26.06 -3.75
N LYS A 105 -9.13 -25.79 -3.12
CA LYS A 105 -8.93 -26.07 -1.69
C LYS A 105 -9.76 -25.15 -0.81
N TRP A 106 -9.85 -23.86 -1.15
CA TRP A 106 -10.67 -22.91 -0.41
C TRP A 106 -12.17 -23.26 -0.48
N ALA A 107 -12.64 -23.70 -1.65
CA ALA A 107 -14.01 -24.17 -1.82
C ALA A 107 -14.26 -25.47 -1.02
N GLU A 108 -13.34 -26.43 -1.09
CA GLU A 108 -13.45 -27.71 -0.39
C GLU A 108 -13.57 -27.53 1.13
N ILE A 109 -12.67 -26.74 1.74
CA ILE A 109 -12.65 -26.53 3.19
C ILE A 109 -13.63 -25.44 3.65
N GLY A 110 -14.11 -24.60 2.73
CA GLY A 110 -15.12 -23.57 3.00
C GLY A 110 -16.54 -24.14 3.02
N PHE A 111 -16.79 -25.25 2.31
CA PHE A 111 -18.09 -25.90 2.28
C PHE A 111 -18.32 -26.76 3.54
N ASN A 112 -18.87 -26.11 4.58
CA ASN A 112 -19.16 -26.71 5.88
C ASN A 112 -20.53 -26.28 6.45
N PRO A 113 -21.64 -26.64 5.79
CA PRO A 113 -22.97 -26.21 6.21
C PRO A 113 -23.27 -26.65 7.65
N GLY A 114 -23.62 -25.70 8.51
CA GLY A 114 -23.93 -25.94 9.92
C GLY A 114 -22.80 -26.59 10.74
N GLY A 115 -21.55 -26.56 10.25
CA GLY A 115 -20.43 -27.20 10.94
C GLY A 115 -20.40 -28.74 10.82
N ALA A 116 -21.19 -29.33 9.92
CA ALA A 116 -21.33 -30.79 9.78
C ALA A 116 -20.01 -31.54 9.55
N ARG A 117 -18.97 -30.85 9.04
CA ARG A 117 -17.65 -31.40 8.72
C ARG A 117 -16.56 -30.93 9.68
N ASN A 118 -16.92 -30.34 10.82
CA ASN A 118 -15.96 -29.80 11.79
C ASN A 118 -14.90 -30.84 12.22
N GLY A 119 -15.35 -32.03 12.65
CA GLY A 119 -14.46 -33.11 13.04
C GLY A 119 -13.61 -33.65 11.89
N GLU A 120 -14.21 -33.78 10.70
CA GLU A 120 -13.52 -34.23 9.48
C GLU A 120 -12.37 -33.29 9.11
N PHE A 121 -12.65 -31.99 9.02
CA PHE A 121 -11.66 -30.98 8.66
C PHE A 121 -10.54 -30.85 9.68
N PHE A 122 -10.86 -30.91 10.97
CA PHE A 122 -9.84 -30.95 12.00
C PHE A 122 -8.94 -32.18 11.85
N ASN A 123 -9.54 -33.36 11.63
CA ASN A 123 -8.80 -34.61 11.46
C ASN A 123 -7.87 -34.59 10.24
N TRP A 124 -8.25 -33.96 9.14
CA TRP A 124 -7.36 -33.75 7.98
C TRP A 124 -6.05 -33.02 8.35
N GLY A 125 -6.11 -32.09 9.30
CA GLY A 125 -4.94 -31.35 9.75
C GLY A 125 -4.00 -32.16 10.66
N VAL A 126 -4.50 -33.21 11.33
CA VAL A 126 -3.70 -34.00 12.31
C VAL A 126 -3.39 -35.42 11.84
N GLU A 127 -3.99 -35.92 10.77
CA GLU A 127 -3.76 -37.28 10.29
C GLU A 127 -2.37 -37.44 9.65
N ASN A 128 -1.72 -38.57 9.94
CA ASN A 128 -0.44 -38.97 9.36
C ASN A 128 -0.64 -40.20 8.49
N LYS A 129 -1.15 -39.98 7.28
CA LYS A 129 -1.30 -41.01 6.23
C LYS A 129 -0.73 -40.49 4.92
N LYS A 130 -0.41 -41.39 3.98
CA LYS A 130 0.06 -41.00 2.65
C LYS A 130 -0.94 -40.03 2.00
N GLY A 131 -0.45 -38.88 1.54
CA GLY A 131 -1.28 -37.82 0.95
C GLY A 131 -1.93 -36.86 1.95
N SER A 132 -1.76 -37.05 3.26
CA SER A 132 -2.22 -36.11 4.28
C SER A 132 -1.49 -34.77 4.25
N ARG A 133 -2.11 -33.74 4.83
CA ARG A 133 -1.52 -32.39 4.99
C ARG A 133 -0.21 -32.40 5.78
N ILE A 134 -0.06 -33.31 6.75
CA ILE A 134 1.20 -33.54 7.44
C ILE A 134 2.27 -34.05 6.47
N ASN A 135 1.96 -35.10 5.68
CA ASN A 135 2.92 -35.67 4.73
C ASN A 135 3.32 -34.63 3.66
N GLU A 136 2.38 -33.81 3.21
CA GLU A 136 2.65 -32.70 2.31
C GLU A 136 3.60 -31.67 2.95
N LEU A 137 3.34 -31.22 4.18
CA LEU A 137 4.19 -30.27 4.89
C LEU A 137 5.62 -30.82 5.06
N LEU A 138 5.75 -32.05 5.54
CA LEU A 138 7.02 -32.75 5.70
C LEU A 138 7.81 -32.76 4.38
N SER A 139 7.14 -33.08 3.27
CA SER A 139 7.79 -33.13 1.95
C SER A 139 8.44 -31.80 1.54
N PHE A 140 8.00 -30.65 2.05
CA PHE A 140 8.63 -29.35 1.77
C PHE A 140 9.69 -29.00 2.81
N ILE A 141 9.34 -29.04 4.10
CA ILE A 141 10.23 -28.64 5.19
C ILE A 141 11.45 -29.57 5.25
N ASP A 142 11.30 -30.86 4.91
CA ASP A 142 12.40 -31.80 4.92
C ASP A 142 13.48 -31.50 3.88
N ARG A 143 13.12 -30.77 2.82
CA ARG A 143 14.04 -30.26 1.80
C ARG A 143 14.51 -28.83 2.08
N GLY A 144 14.27 -28.31 3.28
CA GLY A 144 14.61 -26.95 3.66
C GLY A 144 13.76 -25.89 2.95
N ARG A 145 12.60 -26.26 2.39
CA ARG A 145 11.72 -25.36 1.63
C ARG A 145 10.57 -24.87 2.51
N PRO A 146 10.55 -23.58 2.89
CA PRO A 146 9.34 -23.01 3.51
C PRO A 146 8.18 -23.04 2.52
N VAL A 147 6.95 -23.25 3.02
CA VAL A 147 5.76 -23.48 2.19
C VAL A 147 4.54 -22.73 2.72
N PRO A 148 3.74 -22.05 1.88
CA PRO A 148 2.56 -21.35 2.36
C PRO A 148 1.50 -22.33 2.85
N LEU A 149 0.73 -21.90 3.85
CA LEU A 149 -0.45 -22.59 4.36
C LEU A 149 -1.66 -21.69 4.21
N GLY A 150 -2.79 -22.25 3.77
CA GLY A 150 -4.10 -21.62 3.95
C GLY A 150 -4.76 -22.13 5.22
N LEU A 151 -5.23 -21.24 6.08
CA LEU A 151 -5.88 -21.51 7.35
C LEU A 151 -7.37 -21.17 7.23
N GLN A 152 -8.23 -22.16 7.46
CA GLN A 152 -9.68 -22.00 7.40
C GLN A 152 -10.20 -21.54 8.77
N SER A 153 -10.89 -20.40 8.82
CA SER A 153 -11.51 -19.90 10.04
C SER A 153 -12.53 -20.88 10.60
N VAL A 154 -12.69 -20.86 11.93
CA VAL A 154 -13.82 -21.53 12.59
C VAL A 154 -15.10 -20.70 12.44
N GLY A 155 -15.00 -19.36 12.52
CA GLY A 155 -16.13 -18.44 12.35
C GLY A 155 -17.26 -18.59 13.39
N GLU A 156 -16.96 -19.13 14.58
CA GLU A 156 -17.96 -19.42 15.61
C GLU A 156 -18.10 -18.30 16.64
N LYS A 157 -17.06 -17.46 16.80
CA LYS A 157 -17.03 -16.30 17.70
C LYS A 157 -16.60 -15.07 16.93
N ASP A 158 -17.08 -13.89 17.33
CA ASP A 158 -16.64 -12.60 16.76
C ASP A 158 -15.13 -12.36 16.91
N SER A 159 -14.52 -13.01 17.91
CA SER A 159 -13.07 -12.96 18.14
C SER A 159 -12.26 -13.86 17.21
N ASP A 160 -12.90 -14.79 16.49
CA ASP A 160 -12.20 -15.71 15.61
C ASP A 160 -11.63 -14.97 14.40
N PRO A 161 -10.38 -15.27 14.00
CA PRO A 161 -9.82 -14.69 12.79
C PRO A 161 -10.58 -15.19 11.57
N GLY A 162 -10.64 -14.37 10.51
CA GLY A 162 -11.09 -14.85 9.20
C GLY A 162 -10.12 -15.87 8.59
N ASN A 163 -10.46 -16.34 7.38
CA ASN A 163 -9.54 -17.16 6.59
C ASN A 163 -8.22 -16.42 6.40
N HIS A 164 -7.11 -17.16 6.54
CA HIS A 164 -5.79 -16.56 6.63
C HIS A 164 -4.74 -17.35 5.85
N GLN A 165 -3.64 -16.72 5.48
CA GLN A 165 -2.52 -17.37 4.80
C GLN A 165 -1.21 -17.00 5.47
N VAL A 166 -0.42 -18.02 5.77
CA VAL A 166 0.86 -17.91 6.49
C VAL A 166 1.93 -18.73 5.81
N LEU A 167 3.17 -18.64 6.29
CA LEU A 167 4.27 -19.45 5.78
C LEU A 167 4.74 -20.44 6.83
N ALA A 168 4.63 -21.74 6.57
CA ALA A 168 5.28 -22.75 7.41
C ALA A 168 6.79 -22.72 7.17
N ILE A 169 7.54 -22.58 8.25
CA ILE A 169 9.00 -22.47 8.27
C ILE A 169 9.66 -23.60 9.06
N GLY A 170 8.88 -24.45 9.73
CA GLY A 170 9.35 -25.61 10.45
C GLY A 170 8.21 -26.41 11.08
N TYR A 171 8.55 -27.54 11.70
CA TYR A 171 7.64 -28.34 12.52
C TYR A 171 8.40 -29.04 13.67
N ASP A 172 7.65 -29.53 14.65
CA ASP A 172 8.11 -30.45 15.69
C ASP A 172 6.95 -31.39 16.05
N PHE A 173 7.09 -32.68 15.71
CA PHE A 173 6.08 -33.71 15.94
C PHE A 173 6.54 -34.74 16.98
N GLY A 174 7.55 -34.42 17.80
CA GLY A 174 8.15 -35.35 18.75
C GLY A 174 9.21 -36.26 18.10
N THR A 175 9.20 -37.54 18.41
CA THR A 175 10.14 -38.54 17.89
C THR A 175 9.54 -39.39 16.77
N VAL A 176 10.37 -40.17 16.08
CA VAL A 176 9.89 -41.18 15.11
C VAL A 176 8.92 -42.17 15.76
N GLN A 177 9.14 -42.54 17.02
CA GLN A 177 8.25 -43.41 17.79
C GLN A 177 6.90 -42.73 18.05
N ASP A 178 6.89 -41.43 18.35
CA ASP A 178 5.65 -40.66 18.52
C ASP A 178 4.81 -40.63 17.22
N LEU A 179 5.47 -40.55 16.06
CA LEU A 179 4.79 -40.65 14.76
C LEU A 179 4.21 -42.05 14.53
N ALA A 180 4.95 -43.09 14.88
CA ALA A 180 4.55 -44.48 14.67
C ALA A 180 3.38 -44.92 15.57
N ASN A 181 3.35 -44.47 16.83
CA ASN A 181 2.32 -44.85 17.80
C ASN A 181 1.17 -43.82 17.93
N GLY A 182 1.21 -42.73 17.16
CA GLY A 182 0.18 -41.69 17.16
C GLY A 182 0.31 -40.63 18.27
N ALA A 183 1.27 -40.74 19.19
CA ALA A 183 1.49 -39.77 20.26
C ALA A 183 1.92 -38.39 19.73
N TYR A 184 2.42 -38.30 18.49
CA TYR A 184 2.81 -37.05 17.82
C TYR A 184 1.69 -36.01 17.83
N LYS A 185 0.43 -36.45 17.79
CA LYS A 185 -0.77 -35.59 17.78
C LYS A 185 -0.77 -34.58 18.93
N ARG A 186 -0.33 -34.98 20.13
CA ARG A 186 -0.25 -34.09 21.31
C ARG A 186 1.02 -33.25 21.38
N LYS A 187 2.04 -33.61 20.58
CA LYS A 187 3.32 -32.92 20.48
C LYS A 187 3.41 -32.00 19.24
N MET A 188 2.40 -32.07 18.38
CA MET A 188 2.36 -31.42 17.08
C MET A 188 2.51 -29.91 17.18
N LYS A 189 3.57 -29.39 16.56
CA LYS A 189 3.83 -27.96 16.38
C LYS A 189 4.18 -27.68 14.92
N ILE A 190 3.58 -26.64 14.35
CA ILE A 190 4.00 -26.07 13.07
C ILE A 190 4.47 -24.64 13.36
N TYR A 191 5.73 -24.35 13.03
CA TYR A 191 6.29 -23.01 13.19
C TYR A 191 6.00 -22.17 11.95
N THR A 192 5.41 -21.00 12.13
CA THR A 192 4.96 -20.14 11.04
C THR A 192 5.57 -18.75 11.10
N TYR A 193 5.86 -18.18 9.93
CA TYR A 193 5.88 -16.74 9.71
C TYR A 193 4.47 -16.29 9.35
N ASP A 194 3.91 -15.40 10.16
CA ASP A 194 2.59 -14.80 9.94
C ASP A 194 2.77 -13.31 9.62
N PRO A 195 2.31 -12.81 8.45
CA PRO A 195 2.46 -11.41 8.08
C PRO A 195 1.65 -10.45 8.98
N ASN A 196 0.70 -10.94 9.78
CA ASN A 196 0.05 -10.12 10.81
C ASN A 196 0.96 -9.85 12.02
N TYR A 197 2.01 -10.65 12.21
CA TYR A 197 2.95 -10.55 13.35
C TYR A 197 4.39 -10.52 12.84
N PRO A 198 4.84 -9.38 12.28
CA PRO A 198 6.19 -9.26 11.71
C PRO A 198 7.28 -9.62 12.71
N ASN A 199 8.34 -10.28 12.22
CA ASN A 199 9.52 -10.72 12.98
C ASN A 199 9.30 -11.87 13.96
N ASP A 200 8.05 -12.19 14.31
CA ASP A 200 7.74 -13.29 15.23
C ASP A 200 7.68 -14.64 14.50
N ILE A 201 7.93 -15.70 15.26
CA ILE A 201 7.53 -17.07 14.92
C ILE A 201 6.28 -17.35 15.73
N ASN A 202 5.20 -17.78 15.08
CA ASN A 202 4.00 -18.27 15.76
C ASN A 202 3.95 -19.80 15.65
N THR A 203 3.46 -20.47 16.69
CA THR A 203 3.46 -21.92 16.80
C THR A 203 2.03 -22.44 16.73
N LEU A 204 1.63 -22.95 15.56
CA LEU A 204 0.32 -23.54 15.34
C LEU A 204 0.27 -24.96 15.94
N VAL A 205 -0.70 -25.21 16.82
CA VAL A 205 -0.91 -26.48 17.51
C VAL A 205 -2.38 -26.91 17.49
N PRO A 206 -2.68 -28.20 17.55
CA PRO A 206 -4.06 -28.69 17.64
C PRO A 206 -4.63 -28.61 19.07
N ASN A 207 -5.91 -28.26 19.18
CA ASN A 207 -6.77 -28.43 20.35
C ASN A 207 -7.80 -29.53 20.04
N PHE A 208 -7.60 -30.72 20.61
CA PHE A 208 -8.49 -31.86 20.37
C PHE A 208 -9.88 -31.72 21.02
N LYS A 209 -10.00 -30.91 22.09
CA LYS A 209 -11.29 -30.70 22.77
C LYS A 209 -12.21 -29.83 21.93
N GLU A 210 -11.68 -28.74 21.37
CA GLU A 210 -12.44 -27.83 20.50
C GLU A 210 -12.37 -28.22 19.02
N GLN A 211 -11.52 -29.19 18.66
CA GLN A 211 -11.24 -29.60 17.29
C GLN A 211 -10.78 -28.43 16.39
N VAL A 212 -9.90 -27.58 16.91
CA VAL A 212 -9.36 -26.42 16.20
C VAL A 212 -7.84 -26.39 16.28
N PHE A 213 -7.21 -25.63 15.41
CA PHE A 213 -5.82 -25.21 15.52
C PHE A 213 -5.74 -23.80 16.07
N TYR A 214 -4.71 -23.50 16.85
CA TYR A 214 -4.48 -22.16 17.40
C TYR A 214 -2.99 -21.89 17.55
N TYR A 215 -2.62 -20.62 17.71
CA TYR A 215 -1.26 -20.26 18.06
C TYR A 215 -1.03 -20.36 19.56
N LEU A 216 0.01 -21.08 20.00
CA LEU A 216 0.40 -21.13 21.42
C LEU A 216 0.57 -19.74 22.02
N GLU A 217 1.12 -18.83 21.24
CA GLU A 217 1.38 -17.45 21.63
C GLU A 217 0.10 -16.60 21.65
N LYS A 218 -0.97 -17.03 20.97
CA LYS A 218 -2.22 -16.28 20.78
C LYS A 218 -3.44 -17.23 20.74
N PRO A 219 -3.85 -17.83 21.87
CA PRO A 219 -4.85 -18.90 21.88
C PRO A 219 -6.26 -18.53 21.40
N TYR A 220 -6.56 -17.24 21.33
CA TYR A 220 -7.82 -16.73 20.77
C TYR A 220 -7.88 -16.76 19.24
N MET A 221 -6.74 -16.93 18.56
CA MET A 221 -6.68 -17.09 17.12
C MET A 221 -6.92 -18.56 16.74
N ARG A 222 -8.14 -18.88 16.33
CA ARG A 222 -8.60 -20.25 16.09
C ARG A 222 -8.91 -20.50 14.62
N TRP A 223 -8.51 -21.67 14.12
CA TRP A 223 -8.79 -22.13 12.75
C TRP A 223 -9.29 -23.57 12.77
N ARG A 224 -10.26 -23.90 11.91
CA ARG A 224 -10.80 -25.25 11.82
C ARG A 224 -9.76 -26.23 11.29
N THR A 225 -8.99 -25.80 10.30
CA THR A 225 -7.97 -26.64 9.66
C THR A 225 -6.99 -25.80 8.82
N TYR A 226 -5.98 -26.45 8.24
CA TYR A 226 -5.04 -25.83 7.30
C TYR A 226 -4.78 -26.72 6.09
N PHE A 227 -4.47 -26.16 4.93
CA PHE A 227 -3.94 -26.92 3.78
C PHE A 227 -2.55 -26.44 3.39
N VAL A 228 -1.76 -27.31 2.75
CA VAL A 228 -0.45 -26.96 2.21
C VAL A 228 -0.59 -26.42 0.80
N ASP A 229 -0.07 -25.23 0.56
CA ASP A 229 -0.07 -24.60 -0.75
C ASP A 229 1.09 -25.10 -1.61
N LYS A 230 0.80 -26.12 -2.43
CA LYS A 230 1.74 -26.69 -3.42
C LYS A 230 1.78 -25.90 -4.73
N ASN A 231 0.92 -24.88 -4.86
CA ASN A 231 0.70 -24.12 -6.09
C ASN A 231 1.56 -22.85 -6.15
N TYR A 232 2.25 -22.50 -5.05
CA TYR A 232 3.28 -21.47 -5.07
C TYR A 232 4.28 -21.67 -6.21
N ARG A 233 4.50 -20.59 -6.97
CA ARG A 233 5.53 -20.45 -7.99
C ARG A 233 6.30 -19.17 -7.70
N ALA A 234 7.63 -19.27 -7.71
CA ALA A 234 8.51 -18.14 -7.47
C ALA A 234 8.34 -17.09 -8.57
N LYS A 235 8.27 -15.82 -8.17
CA LYS A 235 8.25 -14.67 -9.06
C LYS A 235 9.43 -13.77 -8.71
N THR A 236 10.09 -13.17 -9.69
CA THR A 236 11.13 -12.17 -9.41
C THR A 236 10.51 -11.01 -8.62
N PRO A 237 10.99 -10.72 -7.40
CA PRO A 237 10.45 -9.65 -6.60
C PRO A 237 10.87 -8.29 -7.14
N ILE A 238 10.06 -7.26 -6.86
CA ILE A 238 10.44 -5.90 -7.16
C ILE A 238 11.63 -5.47 -6.29
N ARG A 239 12.54 -4.66 -6.85
CA ARG A 239 13.65 -4.09 -6.08
C ARG A 239 13.16 -2.82 -5.38
N MET A 240 13.17 -2.84 -4.06
CA MET A 240 12.81 -1.71 -3.20
C MET A 240 14.02 -1.39 -2.32
N SER A 241 14.95 -0.56 -2.77
CA SER A 241 16.14 -0.23 -2.00
C SER A 241 16.07 1.18 -1.43
N LEU A 242 16.32 1.34 -0.14
CA LEU A 242 16.69 2.65 0.41
C LEU A 242 17.99 3.18 -0.21
N ARG A 243 18.75 2.34 -0.93
CA ARG A 243 19.92 2.76 -1.72
C ARG A 243 19.55 3.29 -3.11
N ASP A 244 18.29 3.22 -3.53
CA ASP A 244 17.85 3.79 -4.81
C ASP A 244 17.86 5.33 -4.78
N TYR A 245 17.94 5.93 -3.58
CA TYR A 245 18.19 7.36 -3.45
C TYR A 245 19.69 7.68 -3.62
N PRO A 246 20.05 8.84 -4.19
CA PRO A 246 21.43 9.33 -4.18
C PRO A 246 21.99 9.41 -2.75
N LYS A 247 23.27 9.04 -2.57
CA LYS A 247 24.02 9.22 -1.30
C LYS A 247 24.39 10.71 -1.10
N ASP A 248 23.37 11.57 -1.04
CA ASP A 248 23.51 13.03 -0.97
C ASP A 248 23.19 13.61 0.43
N GLY A 249 22.87 12.74 1.39
CA GLY A 249 22.49 13.13 2.75
C GLY A 249 21.13 13.83 2.86
N LYS A 250 20.33 13.82 1.78
CA LYS A 250 19.03 14.48 1.71
C LYS A 250 17.89 13.48 1.84
N ILE A 251 16.74 14.00 2.23
CA ILE A 251 15.45 13.32 2.12
C ILE A 251 14.86 13.60 0.73
N HIS A 252 14.25 12.59 0.15
CA HIS A 252 13.69 12.59 -1.21
C HIS A 252 12.17 12.42 -1.20
N GLU A 253 11.60 11.88 -0.12
CA GLU A 253 10.16 11.74 0.05
C GLU A 253 9.74 11.79 1.53
N LEU A 254 8.48 12.13 1.75
CA LEU A 254 7.81 11.98 3.04
C LEU A 254 6.71 10.92 2.90
N VAL A 255 6.66 9.99 3.86
CA VAL A 255 5.57 9.02 3.98
C VAL A 255 4.69 9.41 5.15
N PHE A 256 3.44 9.69 4.85
CA PHE A 256 2.39 10.06 5.79
C PHE A 256 1.56 8.84 6.13
N GLU A 257 1.28 8.65 7.41
CA GLU A 257 0.27 7.75 7.92
C GLU A 257 -0.84 8.58 8.56
N PHE A 258 -2.04 8.48 8.00
CA PHE A 258 -3.27 9.10 8.49
C PHE A 258 -4.12 8.02 9.14
N GLY A 259 -4.24 8.03 10.47
CA GLY A 259 -5.24 7.22 11.16
C GLY A 259 -6.59 7.91 11.06
N VAL A 260 -7.47 7.39 10.22
CA VAL A 260 -8.86 7.84 10.07
C VAL A 260 -9.66 7.33 11.26
N GLY A 261 -10.39 8.23 11.91
CA GLY A 261 -11.27 7.92 13.04
C GLY A 261 -12.63 7.43 12.59
N LYS A 262 -13.64 7.59 13.44
CA LYS A 262 -15.01 7.09 13.19
C LYS A 262 -15.74 7.78 12.02
N ASP A 263 -15.27 8.94 11.61
CA ASP A 263 -15.88 9.73 10.53
C ASP A 263 -14.89 9.74 9.37
N ASP A 264 -15.29 9.12 8.26
CA ASP A 264 -14.43 8.84 7.13
C ASP A 264 -14.08 10.11 6.34
N LEU A 265 -13.15 10.01 5.39
CA LEU A 265 -13.03 11.03 4.35
C LEU A 265 -13.78 10.50 3.14
N ARG A 266 -14.95 11.05 2.79
CA ARG A 266 -15.78 10.52 1.70
C ARG A 266 -15.10 10.49 0.33
N GLY A 267 -14.15 11.39 0.06
CA GLY A 267 -13.60 11.58 -1.28
C GLY A 267 -14.56 12.34 -2.18
N GLY A 268 -14.47 12.14 -3.50
CA GLY A 268 -15.23 12.95 -4.47
C GLY A 268 -14.87 14.43 -4.37
N ASN A 269 -15.77 15.24 -3.80
CA ASN A 269 -15.53 16.67 -3.52
C ASN A 269 -14.89 16.92 -2.13
N ASP A 270 -14.95 15.94 -1.23
CA ASP A 270 -14.39 15.97 0.12
C ASP A 270 -12.98 15.38 0.14
N ASN A 271 -12.00 16.23 -0.21
CA ASN A 271 -10.60 15.82 -0.33
C ASN A 271 -9.69 16.50 0.68
N LEU A 272 -8.57 15.84 0.97
CA LEU A 272 -7.51 16.37 1.82
C LEU A 272 -6.40 16.99 0.95
N ASN A 273 -6.05 18.23 1.22
CA ASN A 273 -4.86 18.89 0.71
C ASN A 273 -3.77 18.90 1.78
N LEU A 274 -2.52 18.94 1.33
CA LEU A 274 -1.35 18.93 2.19
C LEU A 274 -0.33 19.97 1.70
N THR A 275 0.28 20.71 2.62
CA THR A 275 1.36 21.66 2.33
C THR A 275 2.55 21.37 3.23
N ILE A 276 3.69 21.07 2.65
CA ILE A 276 4.97 20.91 3.35
C ILE A 276 5.64 22.29 3.39
N MET A 277 5.86 22.81 4.59
CA MET A 277 6.55 24.08 4.81
C MET A 277 8.02 23.82 5.14
N PHE A 278 8.91 24.58 4.52
CA PHE A 278 10.35 24.54 4.77
C PHE A 278 10.79 25.82 5.48
N HIS A 279 11.90 25.78 6.24
CA HIS A 279 12.42 26.99 6.91
C HIS A 279 12.86 28.08 5.92
N ASN A 280 13.59 27.71 4.86
CA ASN A 280 14.22 28.65 3.91
C ASN A 280 13.95 28.26 2.45
N SER A 281 12.78 27.69 2.17
CA SER A 281 12.42 27.24 0.81
C SER A 281 10.92 27.34 0.60
N GLN A 282 10.54 27.46 -0.67
CA GLN A 282 9.13 27.56 -1.05
C GLN A 282 8.34 26.32 -0.59
N PRO A 283 7.12 26.50 -0.06
CA PRO A 283 6.28 25.38 0.34
C PRO A 283 5.98 24.44 -0.83
N GLN A 284 5.93 23.15 -0.54
CA GLN A 284 5.45 22.15 -1.49
C GLN A 284 3.98 21.83 -1.19
N ARG A 285 3.09 22.23 -2.09
CA ARG A 285 1.66 21.92 -2.02
C ARG A 285 1.33 20.65 -2.79
N VAL A 286 0.55 19.79 -2.16
CA VAL A 286 -0.02 18.56 -2.70
C VAL A 286 -1.54 18.68 -2.56
N TYR A 287 -2.22 18.68 -3.70
CA TYR A 287 -3.67 18.77 -3.72
C TYR A 287 -4.26 17.37 -3.86
N ASN A 288 -5.44 17.17 -3.28
CA ASN A 288 -6.19 15.93 -3.39
C ASN A 288 -5.33 14.68 -3.08
N VAL A 289 -4.78 14.66 -1.87
CA VAL A 289 -3.89 13.61 -1.36
C VAL A 289 -4.55 12.23 -1.42
N ASN A 290 -5.86 12.19 -1.20
CA ASN A 290 -6.69 10.99 -1.30
C ASN A 290 -7.14 10.67 -2.74
N LYS A 291 -6.79 11.49 -3.75
CA LYS A 291 -7.11 11.28 -5.17
C LYS A 291 -8.61 11.06 -5.44
N GLY A 292 -9.49 11.75 -4.72
CA GLY A 292 -10.93 11.57 -4.83
C GLY A 292 -11.45 10.27 -4.23
N SER A 293 -10.58 9.38 -3.72
CA SER A 293 -10.99 8.14 -3.09
C SER A 293 -11.46 8.37 -1.66
N LYS A 294 -12.47 7.58 -1.25
CA LYS A 294 -12.90 7.48 0.14
C LYS A 294 -11.77 6.89 0.99
N TRP A 295 -11.48 7.50 2.13
CA TRP A 295 -10.68 6.87 3.17
C TRP A 295 -11.58 6.31 4.25
N ILE A 296 -11.70 4.98 4.27
CA ILE A 296 -12.55 4.23 5.19
C ILE A 296 -12.27 4.63 6.65
N ASP A 297 -13.32 4.67 7.46
CA ASP A 297 -13.25 4.94 8.89
C ASP A 297 -12.44 3.85 9.63
N ASN A 298 -11.90 4.23 10.78
CA ASN A 298 -11.13 3.36 11.66
C ASN A 298 -10.04 2.59 10.90
N TYR A 299 -9.29 3.29 10.04
CA TYR A 299 -8.27 2.70 9.17
C TYR A 299 -7.06 3.63 9.01
N ALA A 300 -5.88 3.04 8.78
CA ALA A 300 -4.64 3.78 8.55
C ALA A 300 -4.34 3.89 7.06
N GLN A 301 -4.36 5.12 6.54
CA GLN A 301 -4.02 5.46 5.15
C GLN A 301 -2.58 5.90 5.05
N PHE A 302 -1.85 5.31 4.10
CA PHE A 302 -0.42 5.62 3.90
C PHE A 302 -0.22 6.31 2.56
N ILE A 303 0.35 7.51 2.58
CA ILE A 303 0.58 8.31 1.37
C ILE A 303 2.05 8.73 1.29
N THR A 304 2.68 8.42 0.16
CA THR A 304 4.06 8.82 -0.12
C THR A 304 4.05 10.06 -1.02
N ILE A 305 4.71 11.12 -0.55
CA ILE A 305 4.87 12.39 -1.24
C ILE A 305 6.35 12.58 -1.59
N PRO A 306 6.73 12.43 -2.87
CA PRO A 306 8.06 12.80 -3.33
C PRO A 306 8.29 14.30 -3.12
N LEU A 307 9.46 14.66 -2.61
CA LEU A 307 9.88 16.05 -2.54
C LEU A 307 10.29 16.52 -3.94
N ARG A 308 9.72 17.64 -4.40
CA ARG A 308 10.06 18.26 -5.70
C ARG A 308 11.55 18.61 -5.78
N ARG A 309 12.16 18.90 -4.63
CA ARG A 309 13.59 19.12 -4.47
C ARG A 309 14.04 18.34 -3.24
N PRO A 310 15.03 17.44 -3.36
CA PRO A 310 15.62 16.79 -2.20
C PRO A 310 16.11 17.84 -1.19
N ALA A 311 15.84 17.61 0.09
CA ALA A 311 16.06 18.59 1.13
C ALA A 311 16.82 17.98 2.32
N ALA A 312 17.55 18.79 3.08
CA ALA A 312 18.10 18.29 4.34
C ALA A 312 16.97 18.06 5.35
N LEU A 313 17.08 16.99 6.14
CA LEU A 313 16.04 16.57 7.10
C LEU A 313 15.61 17.71 8.04
N ASN A 314 16.55 18.54 8.47
CA ASN A 314 16.33 19.65 9.41
C ASN A 314 15.63 20.86 8.78
N THR A 315 15.36 20.87 7.47
CA THR A 315 14.70 21.99 6.79
C THR A 315 13.18 21.91 6.81
N ILE A 316 12.60 20.75 7.16
CA ILE A 316 11.15 20.57 7.28
C ILE A 316 10.64 21.29 8.53
N LYS A 317 9.90 22.38 8.33
CA LYS A 317 9.37 23.23 9.40
C LYS A 317 8.05 22.67 9.94
N SER A 318 7.08 22.47 9.06
CA SER A 318 5.74 22.01 9.42
C SER A 318 5.03 21.37 8.23
N VAL A 319 3.93 20.67 8.51
CA VAL A 319 2.97 20.22 7.51
C VAL A 319 1.60 20.77 7.85
N GLN A 320 0.94 21.40 6.88
CA GLN A 320 -0.43 21.86 7.02
C GLN A 320 -1.36 20.94 6.21
N LEU A 321 -2.42 20.46 6.85
CA LEU A 321 -3.51 19.71 6.22
C LEU A 321 -4.73 20.62 6.10
N ASN A 322 -5.42 20.57 4.96
CA ASN A 322 -6.65 21.33 4.75
C ASN A 322 -7.69 20.49 3.99
N THR A 323 -8.92 20.37 4.48
CA THR A 323 -10.02 19.76 3.72
C THR A 323 -10.65 20.76 2.75
N VAL A 324 -11.12 20.28 1.59
CA VAL A 324 -11.64 21.14 0.51
C VAL A 324 -13.14 21.40 0.67
N SER A 325 -13.98 20.37 0.67
CA SER A 325 -15.44 20.54 0.84
C SER A 325 -15.83 20.70 2.32
N GLY A 326 -16.99 21.36 2.54
CA GLY A 326 -17.49 21.76 3.86
C GLY A 326 -18.79 21.09 4.28
N ASN A 327 -19.32 20.15 3.50
CA ASN A 327 -20.59 19.48 3.80
C ASN A 327 -20.40 18.19 4.62
N ASP A 328 -19.17 17.69 4.73
CA ASP A 328 -18.85 16.48 5.46
C ASP A 328 -17.78 16.71 6.55
N ASN A 329 -17.73 15.80 7.51
CA ASN A 329 -16.79 15.82 8.61
C ASN A 329 -15.78 14.67 8.46
N PHE A 330 -14.52 14.93 8.82
CA PHE A 330 -13.46 13.91 8.74
C PHE A 330 -12.72 13.87 10.07
N ASN A 331 -12.63 12.69 10.67
CA ASN A 331 -11.89 12.49 11.90
C ASN A 331 -10.47 11.99 11.59
N LEU A 332 -9.48 12.80 11.95
CA LEU A 332 -8.09 12.36 12.00
C LEU A 332 -7.77 11.98 13.44
N ASN A 333 -7.53 10.70 13.70
CA ASN A 333 -7.09 10.18 14.99
C ASN A 333 -5.57 10.14 15.12
N ARG A 334 -4.84 9.98 14.02
CA ARG A 334 -3.37 9.92 14.05
C ARG A 334 -2.77 10.58 12.82
N LEU A 335 -1.69 11.34 13.03
CA LEU A 335 -0.78 11.75 11.96
C LEU A 335 0.64 11.35 12.35
N ARG A 336 1.25 10.49 11.54
CA ARG A 336 2.66 10.13 11.65
C ARG A 336 3.35 10.42 10.32
N ILE A 337 4.56 10.99 10.38
CA ILE A 337 5.31 11.39 9.19
C ILE A 337 6.72 10.81 9.29
N HIS A 338 7.14 10.10 8.26
CA HIS A 338 8.49 9.60 8.09
C HIS A 338 9.17 10.29 6.92
N ALA A 339 10.43 10.67 7.10
CA ALA A 339 11.28 11.15 6.03
C ALA A 339 12.19 10.03 5.52
N LYS A 340 12.31 9.89 4.20
CA LYS A 340 13.14 8.87 3.55
C LYS A 340 14.17 9.46 2.61
N GLY A 341 15.33 8.82 2.55
CA GLY A 341 16.47 9.14 1.70
C GLY A 341 17.49 7.99 1.70
N TYR A 342 18.71 8.21 1.22
CA TYR A 342 19.71 7.14 1.15
C TYR A 342 20.02 6.55 2.53
N ASN A 343 19.70 5.27 2.74
CA ASN A 343 19.79 4.57 4.03
C ASN A 343 19.11 5.33 5.20
N LEU A 344 18.15 6.22 4.92
CA LEU A 344 17.44 7.03 5.90
C LEU A 344 15.95 6.68 5.86
N ASN A 345 15.40 6.33 7.01
CA ASN A 345 13.96 6.22 7.25
C ASN A 345 13.69 6.66 8.69
N ARG A 346 13.30 7.92 8.88
CA ARG A 346 13.17 8.52 10.21
C ARG A 346 11.79 9.10 10.43
N LYS A 347 11.12 8.70 11.52
CA LYS A 347 9.92 9.36 12.02
C LYS A 347 10.28 10.78 12.46
N ILE A 348 9.67 11.78 11.83
CA ILE A 348 9.90 13.21 12.12
C ILE A 348 8.74 13.85 12.86
N TYR A 349 7.58 13.19 12.87
CA TYR A 349 6.39 13.68 13.55
C TYR A 349 5.48 12.51 13.91
N GLU A 350 4.85 12.61 15.08
CA GLU A 350 3.75 11.75 15.49
C GLU A 350 2.85 12.49 16.47
N ARG A 351 1.55 12.49 16.18
CA ARG A 351 0.52 12.83 17.16
C ARG A 351 -0.67 11.90 17.00
N MET A 352 -1.33 11.63 18.12
CA MET A 352 -2.51 10.78 18.21
C MET A 352 -3.58 11.45 19.09
N GLY A 353 -4.84 11.10 18.88
CA GLY A 353 -6.00 11.57 19.63
C GLY A 353 -7.28 10.88 19.13
N ALA A 354 -8.39 11.01 19.86
CA ALA A 354 -9.66 10.38 19.52
C ALA A 354 -10.83 11.41 19.54
N PRO A 355 -10.87 12.37 18.60
CA PRO A 355 -9.96 12.58 17.47
C PRO A 355 -8.79 13.53 17.80
N LEU A 356 -7.66 13.37 17.11
CA LEU A 356 -6.57 14.37 17.10
C LEU A 356 -7.04 15.67 16.44
N LYS A 357 -7.82 15.54 15.38
CA LYS A 357 -8.49 16.63 14.69
C LYS A 357 -9.81 16.16 14.13
N ARG A 358 -10.88 16.89 14.45
CA ARG A 358 -12.13 16.82 13.71
C ARG A 358 -12.16 17.93 12.67
N PHE A 359 -12.10 17.56 11.41
CA PHE A 359 -12.33 18.48 10.31
C PHE A 359 -13.84 18.65 10.11
N THR A 360 -14.29 19.89 9.99
CA THR A 360 -15.70 20.24 9.78
C THR A 360 -15.81 21.32 8.72
N GLY A 361 -17.03 21.62 8.26
CA GLY A 361 -17.28 22.74 7.36
C GLY A 361 -16.74 24.09 7.85
N LYS A 362 -16.63 24.30 9.17
CA LYS A 362 -16.10 25.53 9.78
C LYS A 362 -14.62 25.42 10.13
N ASP A 363 -14.15 24.24 10.50
CA ASP A 363 -12.79 24.01 10.96
C ASP A 363 -12.07 23.00 10.07
N LYS A 364 -11.43 23.52 9.02
CA LYS A 364 -10.89 22.73 7.91
C LYS A 364 -9.39 22.50 7.95
N SER A 365 -8.68 23.01 8.96
CA SER A 365 -7.21 23.04 8.93
C SER A 365 -6.55 22.37 10.13
N PHE A 366 -5.40 21.75 9.91
CA PHE A 366 -4.55 21.20 10.96
C PHE A 366 -3.08 21.50 10.65
N LEU A 367 -2.37 22.06 11.63
CA LEU A 367 -0.95 22.35 11.51
C LEU A 367 -0.12 21.41 12.39
N ALA A 368 0.71 20.59 11.73
CA ALA A 368 1.70 19.74 12.35
C ALA A 368 3.06 20.46 12.37
N ILE A 369 3.46 21.03 13.51
CA ILE A 369 4.78 21.66 13.67
C ILE A 369 5.81 20.55 13.91
N ILE A 370 6.87 20.51 13.08
CA ILE A 370 7.89 19.46 13.10
C ILE A 370 9.17 19.98 13.77
N LYS A 371 9.69 21.11 13.28
CA LYS A 371 10.79 21.84 13.91
C LYS A 371 10.47 23.31 13.87
N ASN A 372 10.51 23.94 15.05
CA ASN A 372 10.17 25.36 15.17
C ASN A 372 11.40 26.27 15.04
N THR A 373 12.61 25.73 15.27
CA THR A 373 13.88 26.47 15.23
C THR A 373 14.66 26.19 13.95
N SER A 374 15.02 27.25 13.22
CA SER A 374 15.85 27.17 12.01
C SER A 374 17.20 26.52 12.34
N PRO A 375 17.73 25.61 11.50
CA PRO A 375 19.11 25.17 11.64
C PRO A 375 20.02 26.36 11.35
N ASN A 376 20.73 26.80 12.39
CA ASN A 376 21.64 27.95 12.45
C ASN A 376 20.96 29.31 12.67
N THR A 377 20.79 29.64 13.94
CA THR A 377 21.02 30.99 14.46
C THR A 377 21.84 30.81 15.73
N VAL A 378 23.14 30.54 15.56
CA VAL A 378 24.10 30.80 16.63
C VAL A 378 24.18 32.31 16.71
N SER A 379 23.51 32.87 17.72
CA SER A 379 23.59 34.28 18.07
C SER A 379 24.98 34.57 18.62
N THR A 380 25.93 34.95 17.76
CA THR A 380 27.07 35.74 18.20
C THR A 380 26.64 37.20 18.21
N SER A 381 26.43 37.72 19.43
CA SER A 381 26.28 39.14 19.68
C SER A 381 27.50 39.88 19.16
N GLY A 382 27.29 40.80 18.21
CA GLY A 382 28.33 41.65 17.64
C GLY A 382 27.71 42.95 17.15
N THR A 383 27.71 43.93 18.05
CA THR A 383 27.80 45.38 17.86
C THR A 383 27.17 46.02 16.61
N ARG A 384 26.17 46.87 16.87
CA ARG A 384 25.63 47.86 15.93
C ARG A 384 26.75 48.78 15.41
N THR A 385 26.84 48.92 14.10
CA THR A 385 27.24 50.17 13.46
C THR A 385 26.34 50.45 12.26
N SER A 386 25.85 51.68 12.24
CA SER A 386 24.99 52.31 11.25
C SER A 386 25.65 52.47 9.88
N SER A 387 24.91 52.18 8.81
CA SER A 387 25.10 52.88 7.53
C SER A 387 23.84 52.74 6.63
N THR A 388 23.17 53.88 6.48
CA THR A 388 22.63 54.46 5.24
C THR A 388 21.71 53.63 4.33
N ALA A 389 20.50 54.16 4.18
CA ALA A 389 19.48 53.75 3.23
C ALA A 389 19.94 53.87 1.77
N GLY A 390 19.85 52.78 1.02
CA GLY A 390 19.84 52.75 -0.44
C GLY A 390 18.47 52.30 -0.93
N SER A 391 17.67 53.24 -1.42
CA SER A 391 16.40 52.99 -2.10
C SER A 391 16.65 52.30 -3.45
N GLY A 392 16.73 50.97 -3.44
CA GLY A 392 16.67 50.15 -4.63
C GLY A 392 15.21 49.84 -4.96
N ARG A 393 14.61 50.61 -5.86
CA ARG A 393 13.27 50.35 -6.41
C ARG A 393 13.35 49.04 -7.21
N THR A 394 13.07 47.91 -6.57
CA THR A 394 12.98 46.61 -7.24
C THR A 394 11.76 46.59 -8.13
N THR A 395 11.96 46.70 -9.43
CA THR A 395 10.92 46.44 -10.44
C THR A 395 10.35 45.04 -10.20
N PRO A 396 9.02 44.87 -10.03
CA PRO A 396 8.45 43.55 -9.82
C PRO A 396 8.75 42.65 -11.02
N VAL A 397 9.49 41.56 -10.80
CA VAL A 397 9.70 40.54 -11.83
C VAL A 397 8.33 39.96 -12.20
N ARG A 398 7.88 40.22 -13.43
CA ARG A 398 6.61 39.74 -13.95
C ARG A 398 6.62 38.21 -13.94
N GLN A 399 5.76 37.58 -13.12
CA GLN A 399 5.67 36.12 -13.07
C GLN A 399 4.78 35.61 -14.21
N PRO A 400 5.23 34.59 -14.97
CA PRO A 400 4.41 33.99 -16.01
C PRO A 400 3.32 33.09 -15.43
N ILE A 401 2.23 32.94 -16.18
CA ILE A 401 1.29 31.83 -16.04
C ILE A 401 2.01 30.58 -16.53
N ASP A 402 2.18 29.60 -15.66
CA ASP A 402 2.99 28.41 -15.89
C ASP A 402 2.19 27.11 -15.76
N LYS A 403 0.90 27.21 -15.41
CA LYS A 403 0.08 26.04 -15.11
C LYS A 403 -1.41 26.30 -15.36
N LEU A 404 -2.09 25.28 -15.88
CA LEU A 404 -3.54 25.19 -15.94
C LEU A 404 -4.03 24.09 -15.00
N ARG A 405 -5.09 24.37 -14.23
CA ARG A 405 -5.78 23.38 -13.39
C ARG A 405 -7.14 23.08 -13.97
N PHE A 406 -7.48 21.81 -14.04
CA PHE A 406 -8.74 21.31 -14.58
C PHE A 406 -9.56 20.64 -13.48
N TRP A 407 -10.87 20.81 -13.54
CA TRP A 407 -11.88 19.97 -12.91
C TRP A 407 -12.81 19.47 -14.00
N ILE A 408 -12.92 18.15 -14.13
CA ILE A 408 -13.61 17.46 -15.21
C ILE A 408 -14.56 16.48 -14.55
N ARG A 409 -15.86 16.69 -14.72
CA ARG A 409 -16.89 15.79 -14.21
C ARG A 409 -17.42 14.89 -15.31
N THR A 410 -17.37 13.60 -15.09
CA THR A 410 -18.06 12.61 -15.91
C THR A 410 -19.56 12.62 -15.59
N GLY A 411 -20.40 12.38 -16.59
CA GLY A 411 -21.85 12.22 -16.45
C GLY A 411 -22.24 10.77 -16.25
N ASP A 412 -23.41 10.41 -16.79
CA ASP A 412 -23.98 9.06 -16.74
C ASP A 412 -23.16 7.98 -17.45
N ASP A 413 -22.03 8.36 -18.05
CA ASP A 413 -21.13 7.48 -18.78
C ASP A 413 -19.71 7.82 -18.36
N ASP A 414 -18.91 6.80 -18.12
CA ASP A 414 -17.56 6.92 -17.58
C ASP A 414 -16.52 7.14 -18.69
N LEU A 415 -15.27 7.42 -18.30
CA LEU A 415 -14.12 7.25 -19.19
C LEU A 415 -13.39 5.99 -18.73
N ARG A 416 -13.40 4.92 -19.51
CA ARG A 416 -12.95 3.58 -19.11
C ARG A 416 -11.46 3.47 -18.83
N GLY A 417 -10.63 4.25 -19.52
CA GLY A 417 -9.17 4.09 -19.46
C GLY A 417 -8.69 2.93 -20.33
N GLY A 418 -7.57 2.29 -19.97
CA GLY A 418 -6.92 1.32 -20.86
C GLY A 418 -6.38 2.01 -22.11
N ASP A 419 -6.94 1.67 -23.27
CA ASP A 419 -6.62 2.30 -24.56
C ASP A 419 -7.50 3.54 -24.83
N ASP A 420 -8.60 3.70 -24.09
CA ASP A 420 -9.54 4.82 -24.18
C ASP A 420 -9.16 5.93 -23.19
N ASN A 421 -8.45 6.95 -23.68
CA ASN A 421 -7.82 7.97 -22.85
C ASN A 421 -8.13 9.39 -23.31
N LEU A 422 -7.96 10.33 -22.39
CA LEU A 422 -8.09 11.76 -22.65
C LEU A 422 -6.72 12.40 -22.86
N ASN A 423 -6.58 13.16 -23.94
CA ASN A 423 -5.51 14.11 -24.18
C ASN A 423 -6.03 15.53 -23.95
N ILE A 424 -5.14 16.45 -23.56
CA ILE A 424 -5.46 17.88 -23.50
C ILE A 424 -4.50 18.63 -24.41
N VAL A 425 -5.05 19.45 -25.31
CA VAL A 425 -4.29 20.29 -26.24
C VAL A 425 -4.55 21.75 -25.93
N VAL A 426 -3.50 22.48 -25.53
CA VAL A 426 -3.53 23.93 -25.35
C VAL A 426 -3.09 24.58 -26.66
N HIS A 427 -3.96 25.40 -27.25
CA HIS A 427 -3.63 26.20 -28.43
C HIS A 427 -3.30 27.63 -27.99
N TYR A 428 -2.17 28.15 -28.44
CA TYR A 428 -1.76 29.53 -28.20
C TYR A 428 -2.16 30.41 -29.39
N ARG A 429 -2.34 31.72 -29.16
CA ARG A 429 -2.71 32.67 -30.22
C ARG A 429 -1.61 32.88 -31.27
N ASP A 430 -0.37 32.56 -30.95
CA ASP A 430 0.75 32.60 -31.90
C ASP A 430 0.82 31.36 -32.80
N GLY A 431 -0.21 30.52 -32.82
CA GLY A 431 -0.33 29.33 -33.66
C GLY A 431 0.33 28.08 -33.09
N ARG A 432 1.12 28.19 -32.01
CA ARG A 432 1.76 27.02 -31.37
C ARG A 432 0.76 26.21 -30.54
N THR A 433 1.10 24.94 -30.29
CA THR A 433 0.28 24.04 -29.46
C THR A 433 1.13 23.29 -28.43
N GLN A 434 0.49 22.88 -27.34
CA GLN A 434 1.04 21.95 -26.37
C GLN A 434 0.02 20.83 -26.13
N MET A 435 0.39 19.59 -26.45
CA MET A 435 -0.41 18.41 -26.15
C MET A 435 0.14 17.69 -24.92
N VAL A 436 -0.76 17.36 -23.97
CA VAL A 436 -0.49 16.45 -22.87
C VAL A 436 -1.30 15.19 -23.13
N LYS A 437 -0.58 14.09 -23.41
CA LYS A 437 -1.21 12.81 -23.75
C LYS A 437 -1.62 12.04 -22.49
N ASN A 438 -2.70 11.29 -22.58
CA ASN A 438 -3.16 10.32 -21.59
C ASN A 438 -3.20 10.91 -20.16
N VAL A 439 -3.99 11.97 -19.98
CA VAL A 439 -4.06 12.71 -18.71
C VAL A 439 -4.73 11.88 -17.60
N ASN A 440 -5.56 10.91 -17.97
CA ASN A 440 -6.14 9.91 -17.07
C ASN A 440 -5.22 8.69 -16.82
N LYS A 441 -4.06 8.61 -17.51
CA LYS A 441 -3.01 7.59 -17.33
C LYS A 441 -3.53 6.14 -17.45
N GLY A 442 -4.40 5.86 -18.42
CA GLY A 442 -5.01 4.54 -18.58
C GLY A 442 -5.99 4.17 -17.48
N THR A 443 -6.32 5.09 -16.57
CA THR A 443 -7.21 4.82 -15.43
C THR A 443 -8.64 5.22 -15.79
N ARG A 444 -9.60 4.41 -15.30
CA ARG A 444 -11.02 4.70 -15.36
C ARG A 444 -11.38 5.93 -14.54
N TRP A 445 -12.08 6.89 -15.14
CA TRP A 445 -12.83 7.92 -14.43
C TRP A 445 -14.29 7.52 -14.42
N LYS A 446 -14.75 6.99 -13.28
CA LYS A 446 -16.12 6.49 -13.10
C LYS A 446 -17.17 7.53 -13.50
N ASP A 447 -18.36 7.10 -13.88
CA ASP A 447 -19.53 7.95 -14.07
C ASP A 447 -19.80 8.81 -12.82
N HIS A 448 -20.37 9.99 -13.03
CA HIS A 448 -20.67 10.98 -11.98
C HIS A 448 -19.49 11.35 -11.05
N SER A 449 -18.25 11.27 -11.54
CA SER A 449 -17.04 11.56 -10.77
C SER A 449 -16.34 12.83 -11.25
N THR A 450 -15.85 13.64 -10.31
CA THR A 450 -15.06 14.84 -10.61
C THR A 450 -13.57 14.54 -10.49
N ASN A 451 -12.86 14.66 -11.61
CA ASN A 451 -11.44 14.43 -11.73
C ASN A 451 -10.72 15.76 -11.86
N SER A 452 -9.59 15.93 -11.17
CA SER A 452 -8.79 17.15 -11.26
C SER A 452 -7.35 16.85 -11.59
N LEU A 453 -6.75 17.72 -12.41
CA LEU A 453 -5.37 17.58 -12.84
C LEU A 453 -4.73 18.95 -13.10
N ASP A 454 -3.42 19.02 -12.94
CA ASP A 454 -2.61 20.19 -13.25
C ASP A 454 -1.78 19.90 -14.52
N ILE A 455 -1.87 20.77 -15.51
CA ILE A 455 -0.98 20.80 -16.68
C ILE A 455 0.00 21.94 -16.52
N LYS A 456 1.30 21.60 -16.48
CA LYS A 456 2.35 22.61 -16.57
C LYS A 456 2.48 23.08 -18.02
N LEU A 457 2.45 24.39 -18.24
CA LEU A 457 2.71 24.97 -19.56
C LEU A 457 4.20 24.82 -19.89
N ASN A 458 4.51 24.37 -21.10
CA ASN A 458 5.87 24.19 -21.59
C ASN A 458 6.54 25.52 -22.00
N ARG A 459 5.78 26.62 -21.91
CA ARG A 459 6.22 27.98 -22.19
C ARG A 459 5.68 28.93 -21.14
N SER A 460 6.41 30.01 -20.94
CA SER A 460 5.96 31.14 -20.13
C SER A 460 5.01 31.99 -20.96
N ILE A 461 3.76 32.08 -20.56
CA ILE A 461 2.83 33.12 -21.05
C ILE A 461 2.60 34.10 -19.90
N TYR A 462 2.28 35.35 -20.18
CA TYR A 462 2.11 36.40 -19.17
C TYR A 462 0.69 36.97 -19.11
N SER A 463 -0.19 36.53 -20.01
CA SER A 463 -1.61 36.81 -20.03
C SER A 463 -2.40 35.57 -20.44
N THR A 464 -3.57 35.36 -19.83
CA THR A 464 -4.51 34.30 -20.25
C THR A 464 -4.98 34.48 -21.68
N SER A 465 -4.98 35.72 -22.20
CA SER A 465 -5.35 36.03 -23.59
C SER A 465 -4.41 35.40 -24.63
N GLU A 466 -3.21 34.96 -24.22
CA GLU A 466 -2.28 34.24 -25.09
C GLU A 466 -2.72 32.80 -25.37
N ILE A 467 -3.64 32.25 -24.57
CA ILE A 467 -4.31 30.97 -24.85
C ILE A 467 -5.50 31.27 -25.75
N ALA A 468 -5.54 30.63 -26.92
CA ALA A 468 -6.62 30.77 -27.89
C ALA A 468 -7.80 29.84 -27.58
N LYS A 469 -7.52 28.61 -27.16
CA LYS A 469 -8.49 27.57 -26.79
C LYS A 469 -7.79 26.40 -26.10
N VAL A 470 -8.56 25.62 -25.36
CA VAL A 470 -8.15 24.31 -24.85
C VAL A 470 -9.05 23.24 -25.45
N VAL A 471 -8.46 22.17 -25.96
CA VAL A 471 -9.19 21.04 -26.56
C VAL A 471 -8.99 19.81 -25.70
N LEU A 472 -10.09 19.20 -25.28
CA LEU A 472 -10.13 17.86 -24.69
C LEU A 472 -10.31 16.89 -25.86
N GLN A 473 -9.39 15.95 -26.05
CA GLN A 473 -9.39 15.04 -27.19
C GLN A 473 -9.22 13.59 -26.74
N THR A 474 -10.20 12.73 -27.01
CA THR A 474 -10.14 11.31 -26.65
C THR A 474 -9.41 10.46 -27.71
N THR A 475 -8.95 9.28 -27.31
CA THR A 475 -8.29 8.29 -28.19
C THR A 475 -9.23 7.16 -28.64
N PHE A 476 -10.54 7.36 -28.58
CA PHE A 476 -11.53 6.31 -28.84
C PHE A 476 -11.45 5.80 -30.29
N GLU A 477 -11.25 4.50 -30.45
CA GLU A 477 -11.09 3.86 -31.77
C GLU A 477 -12.41 3.30 -32.35
N GLY A 478 -13.47 3.22 -31.52
CA GLY A 478 -14.79 2.67 -31.91
C GLY A 478 -14.86 1.13 -31.93
N GLY A 479 -16.02 0.57 -32.29
CA GLY A 479 -16.27 -0.89 -32.36
C GLY A 479 -16.84 -1.53 -31.08
N MET A 480 -16.96 -2.87 -31.05
CA MET A 480 -17.57 -3.63 -29.93
C MET A 480 -16.85 -3.50 -28.57
N GLY A 481 -15.67 -2.85 -28.53
CA GLY A 481 -14.90 -2.60 -27.32
C GLY A 481 -14.55 -1.13 -27.06
N GLY A 482 -14.92 -0.21 -27.96
CA GLY A 482 -14.57 1.21 -27.83
C GLY A 482 -15.41 1.94 -26.77
N ASP A 483 -14.83 2.95 -26.15
CA ASP A 483 -15.51 3.75 -25.13
C ASP A 483 -16.35 4.91 -25.70
N ASN A 484 -17.29 5.36 -24.89
CA ASN A 484 -17.99 6.62 -25.03
C ASN A 484 -18.11 7.27 -23.64
N TRP A 485 -17.97 8.58 -23.59
CA TRP A 485 -17.84 9.28 -22.31
C TRP A 485 -18.70 10.54 -22.29
N ASN A 486 -19.50 10.73 -21.23
CA ASN A 486 -20.27 11.94 -21.01
C ASN A 486 -19.44 12.93 -20.16
N LEU A 487 -19.15 14.11 -20.70
CA LEU A 487 -18.64 15.24 -19.93
C LEU A 487 -19.83 16.06 -19.42
N ASN A 488 -19.96 16.22 -18.11
CA ASN A 488 -21.03 17.02 -17.48
C ASN A 488 -20.55 18.41 -17.05
N TYR A 489 -19.31 18.53 -16.57
CA TYR A 489 -18.77 19.82 -16.13
C TYR A 489 -17.28 19.93 -16.44
N LEU A 490 -16.86 21.11 -16.89
CA LEU A 490 -15.46 21.45 -17.12
C LEU A 490 -15.17 22.84 -16.55
N HIS A 491 -14.14 22.90 -15.71
CA HIS A 491 -13.60 24.15 -15.18
C HIS A 491 -12.09 24.18 -15.31
N ILE A 492 -11.57 25.25 -15.89
CA ILE A 492 -10.16 25.47 -16.17
C ILE A 492 -9.72 26.78 -15.54
N GLU A 493 -8.68 26.72 -14.73
CA GLU A 493 -8.07 27.88 -14.08
C GLU A 493 -6.62 28.06 -14.53
N ALA A 494 -6.23 29.30 -14.80
CA ALA A 494 -4.84 29.68 -15.04
C ALA A 494 -4.14 30.11 -13.75
N TYR A 495 -2.89 29.69 -13.57
CA TYR A 495 -2.09 29.98 -12.38
C TYR A 495 -0.75 30.62 -12.73
N LYS A 496 -0.37 31.64 -11.95
CA LYS A 496 1.01 32.15 -11.85
C LYS A 496 1.66 31.52 -10.63
N GLY A 497 2.42 30.44 -10.83
CA GLY A 497 2.96 29.63 -9.74
C GLY A 497 1.85 29.02 -8.87
N ASN A 498 1.60 29.61 -7.70
CA ASN A 498 0.62 29.13 -6.73
C ASN A 498 -0.63 30.01 -6.60
N THR A 499 -0.68 31.15 -7.29
CA THR A 499 -1.81 32.08 -7.26
C THR A 499 -2.69 31.86 -8.48
N LYS A 500 -3.99 31.65 -8.25
CA LYS A 500 -4.99 31.65 -9.32
C LYS A 500 -5.00 33.04 -9.94
N GLU A 501 -4.76 33.11 -11.24
CA GLU A 501 -4.86 34.36 -11.99
C GLU A 501 -6.32 34.61 -12.38
N ARG A 502 -6.93 33.66 -13.11
CA ARG A 502 -8.30 33.76 -13.59
C ARG A 502 -8.85 32.40 -13.99
N ASP A 503 -10.18 32.29 -14.02
CA ASP A 503 -10.88 31.24 -14.75
C ASP A 503 -10.69 31.44 -16.27
N LEU A 504 -10.25 30.40 -16.96
CA LEU A 504 -10.21 30.36 -18.42
C LEU A 504 -11.54 29.90 -18.99
N TYR A 505 -12.17 28.92 -18.34
CA TYR A 505 -13.40 28.32 -18.81
C TYR A 505 -14.15 27.66 -17.65
N LYS A 506 -15.47 27.79 -17.60
CA LYS A 506 -16.32 27.13 -16.60
C LYS A 506 -17.71 26.93 -17.18
N GLN A 507 -18.07 25.70 -17.53
CA GLN A 507 -19.41 25.35 -18.01
C GLN A 507 -19.82 23.96 -17.54
N GLY A 508 -21.14 23.71 -17.57
CA GLY A 508 -21.75 22.46 -17.18
C GLY A 508 -22.32 22.47 -15.75
N SER A 509 -22.86 21.33 -15.33
CA SER A 509 -23.46 21.10 -14.01
C SER A 509 -23.24 19.66 -13.58
N ASP A 510 -23.71 19.29 -12.39
CA ASP A 510 -23.54 17.91 -11.92
C ASP A 510 -24.43 16.90 -12.65
N ASP A 511 -25.60 17.35 -13.12
CA ASP A 511 -26.70 16.50 -13.59
C ASP A 511 -27.02 16.66 -15.09
N THR A 512 -26.35 17.59 -15.78
CA THR A 512 -26.62 17.85 -17.20
C THR A 512 -25.39 17.58 -18.04
N ARG A 513 -25.55 16.77 -19.08
CA ARG A 513 -24.50 16.49 -20.05
C ARG A 513 -24.10 17.74 -20.83
N LEU A 514 -22.86 18.18 -20.65
CA LEU A 514 -22.24 19.25 -21.43
C LEU A 514 -21.83 18.75 -22.82
N TYR A 515 -21.27 17.55 -22.90
CA TYR A 515 -20.80 16.96 -24.16
C TYR A 515 -20.75 15.43 -24.10
N ARG A 516 -20.95 14.75 -25.24
CA ARG A 516 -20.73 13.30 -25.38
C ARG A 516 -19.56 13.04 -26.30
N PHE A 517 -18.53 12.40 -25.77
CA PHE A 517 -17.41 11.88 -26.54
C PHE A 517 -17.76 10.51 -27.12
N THR A 518 -17.50 10.34 -28.42
CA THR A 518 -17.59 9.07 -29.13
C THR A 518 -16.41 8.96 -30.10
N ASP A 519 -16.25 7.80 -30.76
CA ASP A 519 -15.35 7.60 -31.90
C ASP A 519 -15.48 8.67 -32.99
N LYS A 520 -16.73 9.06 -33.32
CA LYS A 520 -17.06 10.09 -34.31
C LYS A 520 -16.99 11.52 -33.76
N SER A 521 -16.97 11.68 -32.44
CA SER A 521 -17.09 12.95 -31.73
C SER A 521 -16.05 13.02 -30.62
N ASN A 522 -14.78 12.94 -30.99
CA ASN A 522 -13.67 12.71 -30.05
C ASN A 522 -13.02 13.99 -29.50
N ALA A 523 -13.57 15.18 -29.77
CA ALA A 523 -12.95 16.44 -29.37
C ALA A 523 -13.95 17.48 -28.87
N PHE A 524 -13.71 18.03 -27.68
CA PHE A 524 -14.44 19.15 -27.10
C PHE A 524 -13.56 20.39 -27.02
N VAL A 525 -14.09 21.55 -27.43
CA VAL A 525 -13.33 22.81 -27.49
C VAL A 525 -13.83 23.78 -26.43
N ALA A 526 -13.00 24.06 -25.42
CA ALA A 526 -13.18 25.15 -24.48
C ALA A 526 -12.50 26.42 -25.03
N ARG A 527 -13.29 27.46 -25.31
CA ARG A 527 -12.82 28.76 -25.84
C ARG A 527 -12.82 29.83 -24.76
#